data_AF-A0A7Y3HC43-F1
#
_entry.id   AF-A0A7Y3HC43-F1
#
_cell.length_a   1.000
_cell.length_b   1.000
_cell.length_c   1.000
_cell.angle_alpha   90.00
_cell.angle_beta   90.00
_cell.angle_gamma   90.00
#
_symmetry.space_group_name_H-M   'P 1'
#
loop_
_entity.id
_entity.type
_entity.pdbx_description
1 polymer ?
#
loop_
_entity_poly.entity_id
_entity_poly.type
_entity_poly.pdbx_seq_one_letter_code
_entity_poly.pdbx_strand_id
1 'polypeptide(L)'
;MSASRARRLASGIGRPLHLGYPSNRYVLVATVLAGAGTVVWRWATGADDVFSWSVRIAGAVFLAWAIGREIDPDDTGSAGIATVIVVPLTVLGSPALASAAALLIGARIAVRTTGISPHLIDGAVLTAAAAYLGARPESWPALGTLILAVATDRYAQPPGPDRTLWFSAAMVIAAVATALWLADPPEWTRPTIAEWIVLGIAAVVGFLAIINIRPVQSRADYHDRTLSDSRLRFGRVLVLFTLVVGAVYLGGPVVPTLTPVWAAIAAVTVMHYYRLWQERRTGSG
;
A
#
# COMPACT_ATOMS: atom_id res chain seq x y z
N MET A 1 -34.59 5.85 -2.05
CA MET A 1 -33.22 5.28 -1.91
C MET A 1 -32.27 6.42 -1.59
N SER A 2 -31.55 6.39 -0.46
CA SER A 2 -30.65 7.51 -0.11
C SER A 2 -29.45 7.59 -1.06
N ALA A 3 -29.03 8.81 -1.41
CA ALA A 3 -27.85 9.07 -2.26
C ALA A 3 -26.55 8.45 -1.70
N SER A 4 -26.52 8.13 -0.40
CA SER A 4 -25.43 7.41 0.26
C SER A 4 -25.37 5.91 -0.08
N ARG A 5 -26.51 5.27 -0.39
CA ARG A 5 -26.55 3.87 -0.86
C ARG A 5 -26.14 3.77 -2.33
N ALA A 6 -26.56 4.73 -3.17
CA ALA A 6 -26.24 4.74 -4.60
C ALA A 6 -24.73 4.94 -4.87
N ARG A 7 -24.05 5.84 -4.14
CA ARG A 7 -22.58 6.02 -4.26
C ARG A 7 -21.78 4.82 -3.75
N ARG A 8 -22.31 4.06 -2.77
CA ARG A 8 -21.68 2.84 -2.23
C ARG A 8 -21.87 1.60 -3.11
N LEU A 9 -22.69 1.69 -4.18
CA LEU A 9 -22.93 0.62 -5.15
C LEU A 9 -22.07 0.74 -6.41
N ALA A 10 -21.38 1.86 -6.63
CA ALA A 10 -20.65 2.12 -7.89
C ALA A 10 -19.22 1.55 -7.92
N SER A 11 -18.56 1.41 -6.76
CA SER A 11 -17.18 0.91 -6.63
C SER A 11 -17.07 0.01 -5.40
N GLY A 12 -16.44 -1.15 -5.57
CA GLY A 12 -16.06 -2.06 -4.49
C GLY A 12 -14.71 -1.71 -3.85
N ILE A 13 -13.95 -0.79 -4.45
CA ILE A 13 -12.60 -0.40 -4.02
C ILE A 13 -12.60 0.91 -3.22
N GLY A 14 -13.54 1.81 -3.53
CA GLY A 14 -13.65 3.13 -2.91
C GLY A 14 -14.01 3.05 -1.43
N ARG A 15 -13.10 3.51 -0.56
CA ARG A 15 -13.34 3.68 0.88
C ARG A 15 -13.22 5.16 1.26
N PRO A 16 -14.33 5.91 1.32
CA PRO A 16 -14.28 7.34 1.62
C PRO A 16 -13.79 7.60 3.05
N LEU A 17 -13.03 8.67 3.24
CA LEU A 17 -12.53 9.07 4.56
C LEU A 17 -13.66 9.67 5.39
N HIS A 18 -13.96 9.05 6.52
CA HIS A 18 -14.91 9.57 7.49
C HIS A 18 -14.18 10.41 8.55
N LEU A 19 -14.41 11.72 8.56
CA LEU A 19 -13.81 12.64 9.54
C LEU A 19 -14.29 12.41 10.98
N GLY A 20 -15.23 11.50 11.23
CA GLY A 20 -15.59 11.09 12.59
C GLY A 20 -14.47 10.35 13.32
N TYR A 21 -13.58 9.67 12.59
CA TYR A 21 -12.52 8.86 13.18
C TYR A 21 -11.26 9.69 13.46
N PRO A 22 -10.70 9.65 14.69
CA PRO A 22 -9.48 10.37 15.05
C PRO A 22 -8.30 10.05 14.12
N SER A 23 -8.12 8.78 13.74
CA SER A 23 -7.05 8.37 12.83
C SER A 23 -7.16 9.02 11.45
N ASN A 24 -8.37 9.26 10.94
CA ASN A 24 -8.56 9.90 9.63
C ASN A 24 -8.25 11.40 9.70
N ARG A 25 -8.61 12.05 10.82
CA ARG A 25 -8.23 13.46 11.06
C ARG A 25 -6.72 13.60 11.16
N TYR A 26 -6.08 12.69 11.91
CA TYR A 26 -4.63 12.66 12.08
C TYR A 26 -3.92 12.59 10.73
N VAL A 27 -4.26 11.64 9.85
CA VAL A 27 -3.54 11.52 8.57
C VAL A 27 -3.74 12.74 7.67
N LEU A 28 -4.92 13.37 7.68
CA LEU A 28 -5.14 14.57 6.89
C LEU A 28 -4.26 15.72 7.36
N VAL A 29 -4.18 15.95 8.67
CA VAL A 29 -3.29 16.96 9.25
C VAL A 29 -1.83 16.61 8.97
N ALA A 30 -1.41 15.36 9.22
CA ALA A 30 -0.04 14.90 8.98
C ALA A 30 0.37 15.05 7.51
N THR A 31 -0.53 14.76 6.57
CA THR A 31 -0.31 14.91 5.12
C THR A 31 -0.09 16.37 4.74
N VAL A 32 -0.94 17.28 5.24
CA VAL A 32 -0.81 18.72 5.00
C VAL A 32 0.47 19.27 5.62
N LEU A 33 0.77 18.91 6.88
CA LEU A 33 1.97 19.36 7.56
C LEU A 33 3.25 18.84 6.89
N ALA A 34 3.26 17.57 6.45
CA ALA A 34 4.40 17.02 5.73
C ALA A 34 4.61 17.72 4.38
N GLY A 35 3.53 17.98 3.63
CA GLY A 35 3.61 18.74 2.38
C GLY A 35 4.12 20.17 2.61
N ALA A 36 3.51 20.91 3.55
CA ALA A 36 3.90 22.29 3.87
C ALA A 36 5.32 22.40 4.41
N GLY A 37 5.73 21.51 5.32
CA GLY A 37 7.10 21.44 5.83
C GLY A 37 8.11 21.14 4.72
N THR A 38 7.74 20.28 3.76
CA THR A 38 8.58 20.00 2.59
C THR A 38 8.69 21.22 1.67
N VAL A 39 7.62 21.99 1.47
CA VAL A 39 7.66 23.24 0.71
C VAL A 39 8.66 24.21 1.34
N VAL A 40 8.55 24.43 2.65
CA VAL A 40 9.44 25.35 3.39
C VAL A 40 10.89 24.89 3.28
N TRP A 41 11.16 23.60 3.50
CA TRP A 41 12.50 23.04 3.41
C TRP A 41 13.10 23.19 2.00
N ARG A 42 12.39 22.72 0.96
CA ARG A 42 12.88 22.76 -0.43
C ARG A 42 13.06 24.19 -0.94
N TRP A 43 12.15 25.09 -0.58
CA TRP A 43 12.26 26.52 -0.90
C TRP A 43 13.48 27.15 -0.23
N ALA A 44 13.71 26.87 1.06
CA ALA A 44 14.87 27.36 1.79
C ALA A 44 16.21 26.85 1.23
N THR A 45 16.22 25.65 0.63
CA THR A 45 17.42 25.08 -0.04
C THR A 45 17.57 25.52 -1.49
N GLY A 46 16.65 26.32 -2.04
CA GLY A 46 16.70 26.77 -3.43
C GLY A 46 16.48 25.65 -4.46
N ALA A 47 15.71 24.61 -4.12
CA ALA A 47 15.44 23.51 -5.04
C ALA A 47 14.38 23.89 -6.09
N ASP A 48 14.53 23.42 -7.33
CA ASP A 48 13.60 23.75 -8.43
C ASP A 48 12.30 22.93 -8.41
N ASP A 49 12.29 21.80 -7.71
CA ASP A 49 11.20 20.82 -7.68
C ASP A 49 10.29 20.96 -6.44
N VAL A 50 10.25 22.15 -5.81
CA VAL A 50 9.54 22.41 -4.54
C VAL A 50 8.14 21.78 -4.52
N PHE A 51 7.31 22.11 -5.52
CA PHE A 51 5.92 21.66 -5.56
C PHE A 51 5.81 20.16 -5.81
N SER A 52 6.50 19.63 -6.82
CA SER A 52 6.39 18.22 -7.20
C SER A 52 6.91 17.29 -6.10
N TRP A 53 8.00 17.65 -5.43
CA TRP A 53 8.52 16.91 -4.29
C TRP A 53 7.58 16.97 -3.09
N SER A 54 7.03 18.15 -2.78
CA SER A 54 6.10 18.30 -1.65
C SER A 54 4.82 17.49 -1.82
N VAL A 55 4.27 17.43 -3.04
CA VAL A 55 3.13 16.55 -3.36
C VAL A 55 3.50 15.08 -3.20
N ARG A 56 4.72 14.67 -3.60
CA ARG A 56 5.21 13.30 -3.42
C ARG A 56 5.35 12.92 -1.94
N ILE A 57 5.88 13.81 -1.10
CA ILE A 57 5.98 13.53 0.35
C ILE A 57 4.59 13.48 1.00
N ALA A 58 3.71 14.43 0.69
CA ALA A 58 2.34 14.42 1.18
C ALA A 58 1.61 13.12 0.77
N GLY A 59 1.70 12.74 -0.51
CA GLY A 59 1.12 11.50 -1.02
C GLY A 59 1.73 10.25 -0.36
N ALA A 60 3.04 10.23 -0.13
CA ALA A 60 3.72 9.13 0.54
C ALA A 60 3.26 8.96 1.99
N VAL A 61 3.08 10.06 2.73
CA VAL A 61 2.51 10.07 4.09
C VAL A 61 1.11 9.47 4.11
N PHE A 62 0.24 9.95 3.22
CA PHE A 62 -1.12 9.42 3.12
C PHE A 62 -1.14 7.93 2.74
N LEU A 63 -0.33 7.52 1.77
CA LEU A 63 -0.29 6.14 1.29
C LEU A 63 0.33 5.19 2.33
N ALA A 64 1.35 5.61 3.08
CA ALA A 64 1.94 4.80 4.15
C ALA A 64 0.90 4.49 5.24
N TRP A 65 0.15 5.51 5.66
CA TRP A 65 -0.98 5.35 6.57
C TRP A 65 -2.07 4.43 6.00
N ALA A 66 -2.46 4.67 4.76
CA ALA A 66 -3.54 3.90 4.12
C ALA A 66 -3.16 2.43 3.98
N ILE A 67 -1.94 2.12 3.55
CA ILE A 67 -1.43 0.75 3.45
C ILE A 67 -1.40 0.11 4.84
N GLY A 68 -0.89 0.81 5.85
CA GLY A 68 -0.88 0.36 7.24
C GLY A 68 -2.27 -0.07 7.73
N ARG A 69 -3.32 0.67 7.37
CA ARG A 69 -4.73 0.31 7.70
C ARG A 69 -5.23 -0.96 7.00
N GLU A 70 -4.70 -1.29 5.83
CA GLU A 70 -5.09 -2.52 5.12
C GLU A 70 -4.35 -3.75 5.64
N ILE A 71 -3.06 -3.61 5.99
CA ILE A 71 -2.25 -4.74 6.48
C ILE A 71 -2.36 -4.96 8.00
N ASP A 72 -2.85 -3.97 8.74
CA ASP A 72 -3.08 -4.04 10.19
C ASP A 72 -4.36 -3.26 10.59
N PRO A 73 -5.55 -3.81 10.25
CA PRO A 73 -6.83 -3.13 10.46
C PRO A 73 -7.20 -2.97 11.94
N ASP A 74 -6.62 -3.78 12.84
CA ASP A 74 -6.90 -3.74 14.27
C ASP A 74 -6.11 -2.67 15.04
N ASP A 75 -4.99 -2.21 14.49
CA ASP A 75 -4.17 -1.16 15.11
C ASP A 75 -4.17 0.13 14.29
N THR A 76 -4.82 1.16 14.81
CA THR A 76 -4.72 2.51 14.22
C THR A 76 -3.35 3.15 14.46
N GLY A 77 -2.64 2.73 15.51
CA GLY A 77 -1.32 3.24 15.90
C GLY A 77 -0.23 2.85 14.90
N SER A 78 -0.30 1.67 14.31
CA SER A 78 0.66 1.24 13.28
C SER A 78 0.54 2.11 12.03
N ALA A 79 -0.68 2.39 11.58
CA ALA A 79 -0.93 3.34 10.49
C ALA A 79 -0.45 4.77 10.84
N GLY A 80 -0.61 5.19 12.09
CA GLY A 80 -0.08 6.46 12.59
C GLY A 80 1.45 6.53 12.52
N ILE A 81 2.14 5.53 13.05
CA ILE A 81 3.62 5.46 13.04
C ILE A 81 4.18 5.40 11.62
N ALA A 82 3.47 4.74 10.69
CA ALA A 82 3.88 4.72 9.28
C ALA A 82 4.03 6.13 8.68
N THR A 83 3.18 7.08 9.08
CA THR A 83 3.30 8.50 8.64
C THR A 83 4.57 9.18 9.13
N VAL A 84 5.11 8.75 10.28
CA VAL A 84 6.32 9.30 10.87
C VAL A 84 7.56 8.66 10.24
N ILE A 85 7.53 7.34 10.02
CA ILE A 85 8.65 6.59 9.43
C ILE A 85 8.89 6.97 7.96
N VAL A 86 7.83 7.22 7.19
CA VAL A 86 7.97 7.49 5.74
C VAL A 86 8.74 8.77 5.43
N VAL A 87 8.61 9.82 6.25
CA VAL A 87 9.26 11.12 6.02
C VAL A 87 10.79 11.01 5.97
N PRO A 88 11.50 10.50 7.00
CA PRO A 88 12.95 10.38 6.93
C PRO A 88 13.41 9.39 5.85
N LEU A 89 12.63 8.36 5.53
CA LEU A 89 13.01 7.42 4.46
C LEU A 89 13.00 8.07 3.07
N THR A 90 12.23 9.14 2.85
CA THR A 90 12.21 9.85 1.56
C THR A 90 13.50 10.63 1.27
N VAL A 91 14.40 10.75 2.24
CA VAL A 91 15.76 11.29 2.01
C VAL A 91 16.56 10.36 1.09
N LEU A 92 16.21 9.07 1.02
CA LEU A 92 16.86 8.09 0.14
C LEU A 92 16.45 8.26 -1.33
N GLY A 93 15.42 9.04 -1.62
CA GLY A 93 14.97 9.32 -2.99
C GLY A 93 13.46 9.47 -3.10
N SER A 94 13.01 9.58 -4.35
CA SER A 94 11.61 9.92 -4.62
C SER A 94 10.68 8.71 -4.51
N PRO A 95 9.58 8.80 -3.74
CA PRO A 95 8.53 7.78 -3.75
C PRO A 95 7.76 7.77 -5.06
N ALA A 96 7.47 6.57 -5.57
CA ALA A 96 6.60 6.35 -6.71
C ALA A 96 5.15 6.18 -6.21
N LEU A 97 4.42 7.31 -6.13
CA LEU A 97 3.05 7.33 -5.61
C LEU A 97 2.13 6.35 -6.33
N ALA A 98 2.31 6.18 -7.64
CA ALA A 98 1.50 5.28 -8.45
C ALA A 98 1.70 3.81 -8.03
N SER A 99 2.93 3.39 -7.76
CA SER A 99 3.25 2.03 -7.28
C SER A 99 2.68 1.80 -5.89
N ALA A 100 2.82 2.78 -4.98
CA ALA A 100 2.25 2.69 -3.64
C ALA A 100 0.70 2.69 -3.66
N ALA A 101 0.06 3.47 -4.55
CA ALA A 101 -1.38 3.44 -4.74
C ALA A 101 -1.86 2.11 -5.34
N ALA A 102 -1.12 1.53 -6.29
CA ALA A 102 -1.40 0.21 -6.84
C ALA A 102 -1.35 -0.87 -5.75
N LEU A 103 -0.37 -0.79 -4.85
CA LEU A 103 -0.25 -1.70 -3.71
C LEU A 103 -1.37 -1.52 -2.69
N LEU A 104 -1.76 -0.28 -2.40
CA LEU A 104 -2.92 -0.01 -1.56
C LEU A 104 -4.19 -0.65 -2.15
N ILE A 105 -4.42 -0.50 -3.45
CA ILE A 105 -5.58 -1.08 -4.13
C ILE A 105 -5.48 -2.61 -4.14
N GLY A 106 -4.31 -3.18 -4.46
CA GLY A 106 -4.06 -4.62 -4.42
C GLY A 106 -4.32 -5.20 -3.03
N ALA A 107 -3.80 -4.56 -1.98
CA ALA A 107 -4.04 -4.93 -0.59
C ALA A 107 -5.54 -4.85 -0.25
N ARG A 108 -6.25 -3.80 -0.68
CA ARG A 108 -7.70 -3.69 -0.48
C ARG A 108 -8.49 -4.83 -1.12
N ILE A 109 -8.12 -5.27 -2.32
CA ILE A 109 -8.79 -6.38 -2.99
C ILE A 109 -8.43 -7.70 -2.29
N ALA A 110 -7.16 -7.89 -1.99
CA ALA A 110 -6.61 -9.07 -1.32
C ALA A 110 -7.16 -9.27 0.10
N VAL A 111 -7.40 -8.20 0.85
CA VAL A 111 -7.99 -8.22 2.21
C VAL A 111 -9.51 -8.05 2.17
N ARG A 112 -10.06 -7.38 1.14
CA ARG A 112 -11.49 -7.06 0.94
C ARG A 112 -12.06 -6.38 2.18
N THR A 113 -11.36 -5.35 2.64
CA THR A 113 -11.75 -4.52 3.79
C THR A 113 -13.11 -3.83 3.59
N THR A 114 -13.46 -3.52 2.35
CA THR A 114 -14.80 -3.03 1.97
C THR A 114 -15.88 -4.12 2.05
N GLY A 115 -15.51 -5.40 2.01
CA GLY A 115 -16.43 -6.54 1.95
C GLY A 115 -17.00 -6.83 0.55
N ILE A 116 -16.63 -6.05 -0.47
CA ILE A 116 -17.21 -6.11 -1.83
C ILE A 116 -16.11 -6.39 -2.86
N SER A 117 -16.40 -7.24 -3.84
CA SER A 117 -15.50 -7.52 -4.96
C SER A 117 -15.51 -6.35 -5.98
N PRO A 118 -14.45 -6.17 -6.79
CA PRO A 118 -14.43 -5.15 -7.84
C PRO A 118 -15.66 -5.21 -8.77
N HIS A 119 -16.24 -4.03 -9.04
CA HIS A 119 -17.34 -3.83 -9.99
C HIS A 119 -16.82 -3.57 -11.42
N LEU A 120 -17.73 -3.42 -12.38
CA LEU A 120 -17.39 -3.17 -13.79
C LEU A 120 -16.60 -1.85 -13.96
N ILE A 121 -17.02 -0.79 -13.26
CA ILE A 121 -16.31 0.49 -13.27
C ILE A 121 -14.90 0.34 -12.69
N ASP A 122 -14.77 -0.43 -11.60
CA ASP A 122 -13.46 -0.74 -11.01
C ASP A 122 -12.58 -1.49 -12.01
N GLY A 123 -13.13 -2.45 -12.76
CA GLY A 123 -12.42 -3.17 -13.82
C GLY A 123 -11.81 -2.21 -14.86
N ALA A 124 -12.59 -1.26 -15.37
CA ALA A 124 -12.10 -0.27 -16.33
C ALA A 124 -10.99 0.63 -15.74
N VAL A 125 -11.17 1.10 -14.50
CA VAL A 125 -10.17 1.91 -13.79
C VAL A 125 -8.89 1.11 -13.53
N LEU A 126 -9.00 -0.14 -13.13
CA LEU A 126 -7.88 -1.05 -12.89
C LEU A 126 -7.11 -1.35 -14.18
N THR A 127 -7.80 -1.55 -15.30
CA THR A 127 -7.16 -1.73 -16.61
C THR A 127 -6.43 -0.46 -17.06
N ALA A 128 -7.02 0.72 -16.89
CA ALA A 128 -6.36 1.99 -17.18
C ALA A 128 -5.14 2.22 -16.27
N ALA A 129 -5.25 1.89 -14.98
CA ALA A 129 -4.13 1.92 -14.05
C ALA A 129 -3.02 0.93 -14.47
N ALA A 130 -3.38 -0.28 -14.90
CA ALA A 130 -2.42 -1.26 -15.39
C ALA A 130 -1.67 -0.78 -16.64
N ALA A 131 -2.36 -0.13 -17.57
CA ALA A 131 -1.73 0.53 -18.73
C ALA A 131 -0.75 1.63 -18.29
N TYR A 132 -1.16 2.49 -17.36
CA TYR A 132 -0.31 3.56 -16.85
C TYR A 132 0.94 3.02 -16.14
N LEU A 133 0.80 1.95 -15.33
CA LEU A 133 1.92 1.34 -14.63
C LEU A 133 2.80 0.48 -15.57
N GLY A 134 2.23 -0.09 -16.63
CA GLY A 134 2.96 -0.89 -17.62
C GLY A 134 4.00 -0.04 -18.36
N ALA A 135 3.70 1.22 -18.64
CA ALA A 135 4.63 2.19 -19.21
C ALA A 135 5.77 2.62 -18.26
N ARG A 136 5.83 2.10 -17.02
CA ARG A 136 6.78 2.53 -15.97
C ARG A 136 7.49 1.32 -15.34
N PRO A 137 8.71 0.98 -15.78
CA PRO A 137 9.45 -0.18 -15.28
C PRO A 137 9.54 -0.23 -13.74
N GLU A 138 9.75 0.91 -13.08
CA GLU A 138 9.83 1.01 -11.62
C GLU A 138 8.55 0.55 -10.90
N SER A 139 7.42 0.53 -11.61
CA SER A 139 6.11 0.15 -11.08
C SER A 139 5.74 -1.32 -11.32
N TRP A 140 6.51 -2.07 -12.12
CA TRP A 140 6.15 -3.44 -12.51
C TRP A 140 5.95 -4.42 -11.34
N PRO A 141 6.75 -4.39 -10.25
CA PRO A 141 6.48 -5.22 -9.08
C PRO A 141 5.11 -4.94 -8.44
N ALA A 142 4.77 -3.66 -8.29
CA ALA A 142 3.49 -3.23 -7.74
C ALA A 142 2.31 -3.57 -8.67
N LEU A 143 2.50 -3.40 -9.98
CA LEU A 143 1.55 -3.81 -11.01
C LEU A 143 1.27 -5.32 -10.98
N GLY A 144 2.31 -6.14 -10.93
CA GLY A 144 2.18 -7.59 -10.81
C GLY A 144 1.34 -7.97 -9.60
N THR A 145 1.60 -7.32 -8.46
CA THR A 145 0.83 -7.53 -7.21
C THR A 145 -0.63 -7.13 -7.36
N LEU A 146 -0.91 -6.00 -8.01
CA LEU A 146 -2.28 -5.56 -8.30
C LEU A 146 -3.03 -6.57 -9.19
N ILE A 147 -2.39 -7.06 -10.25
CA ILE A 147 -2.95 -8.09 -11.15
C ILE A 147 -3.20 -9.39 -10.39
N LEU A 148 -2.24 -9.84 -9.58
CA LEU A 148 -2.36 -11.03 -8.74
C LEU A 148 -3.52 -10.91 -7.74
N ALA A 149 -3.66 -9.77 -7.07
CA ALA A 149 -4.77 -9.55 -6.14
C ALA A 149 -6.14 -9.65 -6.84
N VAL A 150 -6.27 -9.08 -8.04
CA VAL A 150 -7.50 -9.15 -8.84
C VAL A 150 -7.76 -10.59 -9.33
N ALA A 151 -6.75 -11.25 -9.88
CA ALA A 151 -6.86 -12.61 -10.41
C ALA A 151 -7.22 -13.64 -9.33
N THR A 152 -6.68 -13.45 -8.12
CA THR A 152 -6.89 -14.36 -6.99
C THR A 152 -8.19 -14.10 -6.22
N ASP A 153 -8.87 -12.97 -6.44
CA ASP A 153 -10.10 -12.62 -5.72
C ASP A 153 -11.20 -13.69 -5.89
N ARG A 154 -11.23 -14.39 -7.03
CA ARG A 154 -12.18 -15.49 -7.30
C ARG A 154 -11.94 -16.72 -6.42
N TYR A 155 -10.71 -16.95 -5.98
CA TYR A 155 -10.32 -18.10 -5.16
C TYR A 155 -10.35 -17.79 -3.67
N ALA A 156 -10.44 -16.52 -3.29
CA ALA A 156 -10.55 -16.11 -1.91
C ALA A 156 -11.89 -16.58 -1.31
N GLN A 157 -11.99 -16.68 0.02
CA GLN A 157 -13.25 -16.98 0.69
C GLN A 157 -13.81 -15.72 1.38
N PRO A 158 -15.04 -15.28 1.05
CA PRO A 158 -15.94 -15.81 0.01
C PRO A 158 -15.46 -15.45 -1.42
N PRO A 159 -15.72 -16.30 -2.42
CA PRO A 159 -15.22 -16.12 -3.79
C PRO A 159 -15.76 -14.86 -4.43
N GLY A 160 -14.87 -14.14 -5.12
CA GLY A 160 -15.26 -13.07 -6.05
C GLY A 160 -15.92 -13.63 -7.32
N PRO A 161 -16.58 -12.76 -8.10
CA PRO A 161 -17.22 -13.14 -9.35
C PRO A 161 -16.21 -13.45 -10.46
N ASP A 162 -16.56 -14.33 -11.41
CA ASP A 162 -15.67 -14.74 -12.53
C ASP A 162 -15.13 -13.58 -13.37
N ARG A 163 -15.84 -12.44 -13.39
CA ARG A 163 -15.39 -11.22 -14.08
C ARG A 163 -14.04 -10.70 -13.61
N THR A 164 -13.58 -11.02 -12.40
CA THR A 164 -12.24 -10.59 -11.94
C THR A 164 -11.13 -11.23 -12.76
N LEU A 165 -11.34 -12.45 -13.28
CA LEU A 165 -10.38 -13.09 -14.18
C LEU A 165 -10.28 -12.32 -15.51
N TRP A 166 -11.42 -11.93 -16.09
CA TRP A 166 -11.46 -11.11 -17.29
C TRP A 166 -10.81 -9.74 -17.10
N PHE A 167 -11.01 -9.11 -15.94
CA PHE A 167 -10.31 -7.87 -15.59
C PHE A 167 -8.80 -8.09 -15.51
N SER A 168 -8.34 -9.16 -14.86
CA SER A 168 -6.90 -9.46 -14.76
C SER A 168 -6.27 -9.72 -16.14
N ALA A 169 -6.98 -10.41 -17.05
CA ALA A 169 -6.53 -10.61 -18.42
C ALA A 169 -6.43 -9.28 -19.18
N ALA A 170 -7.46 -8.42 -19.08
CA ALA A 170 -7.45 -7.10 -19.70
C ALA A 170 -6.31 -6.22 -19.14
N MET A 171 -6.06 -6.27 -17.84
CA MET A 171 -4.94 -5.57 -17.20
C MET A 171 -3.59 -6.06 -17.73
N VAL A 172 -3.38 -7.38 -17.87
CA VAL A 172 -2.15 -7.95 -18.44
C VAL A 172 -1.94 -7.47 -19.87
N ILE A 173 -2.98 -7.54 -20.72
CA ILE A 173 -2.90 -7.08 -22.12
C ILE A 173 -2.53 -5.60 -22.17
N ALA A 174 -3.20 -4.76 -21.39
CA ALA A 174 -2.96 -3.32 -21.37
C ALA A 174 -1.56 -2.97 -20.83
N ALA A 175 -1.11 -3.67 -19.79
CA ALA A 175 0.23 -3.51 -19.22
C ALA A 175 1.32 -3.93 -20.21
N VAL A 176 1.18 -5.09 -20.85
CA VAL A 176 2.16 -5.58 -21.84
C VAL A 176 2.19 -4.65 -23.06
N ALA A 177 1.04 -4.23 -23.57
CA ALA A 177 0.97 -3.27 -24.67
C ALA A 177 1.69 -1.97 -24.30
N THR A 178 1.41 -1.37 -23.16
CA THR A 178 2.10 -0.12 -22.78
C THR A 178 3.58 -0.32 -22.47
N ALA A 179 3.98 -1.45 -21.87
CA ALA A 179 5.37 -1.77 -21.64
C ALA A 179 6.16 -1.89 -22.95
N LEU A 180 5.62 -2.60 -23.95
CA LEU A 180 6.31 -2.79 -25.24
C LEU A 180 6.44 -1.50 -26.06
N TRP A 181 5.51 -0.55 -25.90
CA TRP A 181 5.45 0.64 -26.74
C TRP A 181 6.02 1.89 -26.08
N LEU A 182 6.02 1.97 -24.75
CA LEU A 182 6.33 3.20 -24.01
C LEU A 182 7.41 3.03 -22.94
N ALA A 183 7.72 1.81 -22.50
CA ALA A 183 8.66 1.60 -21.41
C ALA A 183 10.08 1.38 -21.94
N ASP A 184 11.03 2.10 -21.35
CA ASP A 184 12.44 1.79 -21.51
C ASP A 184 12.80 0.49 -20.76
N PRO A 185 13.82 -0.25 -21.22
CA PRO A 185 14.29 -1.42 -20.50
C PRO A 185 14.70 -1.05 -19.05
N PRO A 186 14.30 -1.85 -18.04
CA PRO A 186 14.74 -1.60 -16.67
C PRO A 186 16.25 -1.77 -16.55
N GLU A 187 16.90 -0.79 -15.92
CA GLU A 187 18.29 -0.94 -15.50
C GLU A 187 18.33 -1.41 -14.05
N TRP A 188 18.88 -2.62 -13.85
CA TRP A 188 19.17 -3.09 -12.51
C TRP A 188 20.36 -2.32 -11.94
N THR A 189 20.20 -1.76 -10.74
CA THR A 189 21.26 -0.97 -10.11
C THR A 189 21.61 -1.54 -8.75
N ARG A 190 22.91 -1.65 -8.48
CA ARG A 190 23.42 -2.22 -7.23
C ARG A 190 22.99 -1.36 -6.04
N PRO A 191 22.38 -1.93 -4.99
CA PRO A 191 22.05 -1.17 -3.80
C PRO A 191 23.28 -0.58 -3.10
N THR A 192 23.14 0.65 -2.63
CA THR A 192 24.06 1.32 -1.71
C THR A 192 24.06 0.66 -0.33
N ILE A 193 25.03 0.99 0.53
CA ILE A 193 25.08 0.46 1.91
C ILE A 193 23.80 0.81 2.68
N ALA A 194 23.31 2.04 2.56
CA ALA A 194 22.07 2.48 3.21
C ALA A 194 20.86 1.66 2.73
N GLU A 195 20.75 1.41 1.43
CA GLU A 195 19.68 0.60 0.86
C GLU A 195 19.79 -0.87 1.30
N TRP A 196 21.00 -1.45 1.37
CA TRP A 196 21.20 -2.78 1.93
C TRP A 196 20.77 -2.89 3.38
N ILE A 197 21.02 -1.86 4.20
CA ILE A 197 20.55 -1.81 5.58
C ILE A 197 19.02 -1.82 5.61
N VAL A 198 18.37 -0.99 4.79
CA VAL A 198 16.89 -0.95 4.73
C VAL A 198 16.33 -2.28 4.28
N LEU A 199 16.88 -2.89 3.22
CA LEU A 199 16.46 -4.18 2.70
C LEU A 199 16.66 -5.30 3.73
N GLY A 200 17.80 -5.33 4.43
CA GLY A 200 18.09 -6.30 5.47
C GLY A 200 17.15 -6.18 6.67
N ILE A 201 16.95 -4.95 7.18
CA ILE A 201 15.99 -4.68 8.25
C ILE A 201 14.58 -5.10 7.80
N ALA A 202 14.18 -4.71 6.60
CA ALA A 202 12.85 -4.98 6.10
C ALA A 202 12.59 -6.47 5.83
N ALA A 203 13.60 -7.26 5.43
CA ALA A 203 13.49 -8.71 5.32
C ALA A 203 13.18 -9.33 6.69
N VAL A 204 13.89 -8.93 7.74
CA VAL A 204 13.65 -9.40 9.11
C VAL A 204 12.28 -8.94 9.61
N VAL A 205 12.00 -7.65 9.52
CA VAL A 205 10.74 -7.01 9.96
C VAL A 205 9.53 -7.60 9.23
N GLY A 206 9.65 -7.80 7.93
CA GLY A 206 8.61 -8.37 7.07
C GLY A 206 8.35 -9.85 7.37
N PHE A 207 9.42 -10.64 7.55
CA PHE A 207 9.31 -12.03 7.99
C PHE A 207 8.55 -12.13 9.33
N LEU A 208 8.91 -11.28 10.30
CA LEU A 208 8.25 -11.20 11.59
C LEU A 208 6.77 -10.80 11.49
N ALA A 209 6.42 -9.90 10.56
CA ALA A 209 5.04 -9.48 10.32
C ALA A 209 4.15 -10.61 9.73
N ILE A 210 4.73 -11.55 8.99
CA ILE A 210 4.01 -12.72 8.44
C ILE A 210 3.74 -13.77 9.52
N ILE A 211 4.75 -14.13 10.32
CA ILE A 211 4.62 -15.25 11.25
C ILE A 211 3.74 -14.90 12.46
N ASN A 212 3.68 -13.62 12.84
CA ASN A 212 2.98 -13.17 14.05
C ASN A 212 1.60 -12.58 13.76
N ILE A 213 0.73 -13.37 13.11
CA ILE A 213 -0.64 -12.94 12.80
C ILE A 213 -1.56 -13.29 13.96
N ARG A 214 -2.02 -12.24 14.66
CA ARG A 214 -3.13 -12.34 15.62
C ARG A 214 -4.45 -12.51 14.86
N PRO A 215 -5.44 -13.22 15.44
CA PRO A 215 -6.77 -13.32 14.85
C PRO A 215 -7.40 -11.93 14.75
N VAL A 216 -7.97 -11.63 13.58
CA VAL A 216 -8.46 -10.29 13.25
C VAL A 216 -9.80 -10.03 13.92
N GLN A 217 -9.92 -8.90 14.60
CA GLN A 217 -11.17 -8.49 15.27
C GLN A 217 -11.97 -7.46 14.45
N SER A 218 -11.30 -6.76 13.54
CA SER A 218 -11.91 -5.76 12.66
C SER A 218 -12.95 -6.36 11.75
N ARG A 219 -14.02 -5.58 11.53
CA ARG A 219 -15.14 -5.96 10.67
C ARG A 219 -15.03 -5.30 9.30
N ALA A 220 -15.50 -6.01 8.28
CA ALA A 220 -15.65 -5.47 6.93
C ALA A 220 -16.72 -4.37 6.89
N ASP A 221 -16.47 -3.31 6.12
CA ASP A 221 -17.32 -2.12 6.11
C ASP A 221 -18.76 -2.39 5.67
N TYR A 222 -18.96 -3.34 4.74
CA TYR A 222 -20.28 -3.60 4.16
C TYR A 222 -21.09 -4.68 4.89
N HIS A 223 -20.43 -5.75 5.33
CA HIS A 223 -21.13 -6.93 5.84
C HIS A 223 -21.14 -7.07 7.37
N ASP A 224 -20.48 -6.17 8.11
CA ASP A 224 -20.32 -6.24 9.58
C ASP A 224 -19.82 -7.62 10.08
N ARG A 225 -19.18 -8.38 9.18
CA ARG A 225 -18.53 -9.66 9.45
C ARG A 225 -17.07 -9.38 9.75
N THR A 226 -16.48 -10.16 10.65
CA THR A 226 -15.03 -10.12 10.89
C THR A 226 -14.28 -10.38 9.59
N LEU A 227 -13.17 -9.67 9.41
CA LEU A 227 -12.27 -9.90 8.29
C LEU A 227 -11.70 -11.32 8.38
N SER A 228 -11.50 -11.94 7.23
CA SER A 228 -10.90 -13.27 7.17
C SER A 228 -9.40 -13.19 7.43
N ASP A 229 -8.94 -13.94 8.44
CA ASP A 229 -7.51 -14.07 8.75
C ASP A 229 -6.71 -14.48 7.51
N SER A 230 -7.22 -15.43 6.72
CA SER A 230 -6.52 -15.93 5.51
C SER A 230 -6.35 -14.85 4.46
N ARG A 231 -7.34 -13.96 4.28
CA ARG A 231 -7.26 -12.81 3.38
C ARG A 231 -6.28 -11.76 3.89
N LEU A 232 -6.23 -11.53 5.20
CA LEU A 232 -5.23 -10.64 5.79
C LEU A 232 -3.81 -11.20 5.61
N ARG A 233 -3.61 -12.50 5.86
CA ARG A 233 -2.32 -13.17 5.61
C ARG A 233 -1.90 -13.01 4.16
N PHE A 234 -2.82 -13.28 3.24
CA PHE A 234 -2.59 -13.14 1.81
C PHE A 234 -2.23 -11.71 1.42
N GLY A 235 -2.93 -10.70 1.94
CA GLY A 235 -2.59 -9.28 1.74
C GLY A 235 -1.18 -8.94 2.21
N ARG A 236 -0.79 -9.36 3.42
CA ARG A 236 0.58 -9.16 3.95
C ARG A 236 1.64 -9.86 3.10
N VAL A 237 1.38 -11.11 2.70
CA VAL A 237 2.27 -11.89 1.84
C VAL A 237 2.43 -11.22 0.48
N LEU A 238 1.34 -10.73 -0.12
CA LEU A 238 1.40 -9.99 -1.39
C LEU A 238 2.26 -8.74 -1.29
N VAL A 239 2.07 -7.92 -0.24
CA VAL A 239 2.88 -6.71 -0.05
C VAL A 239 4.36 -7.05 0.13
N LEU A 240 4.68 -8.10 0.89
CA LEU A 240 6.07 -8.53 1.09
C LEU A 240 6.67 -9.16 -0.17
N PHE A 241 5.86 -9.92 -0.91
CA PHE A 241 6.24 -10.45 -2.21
C PHE A 241 6.60 -9.32 -3.17
N THR A 242 5.84 -8.23 -3.20
CA THR A 242 6.19 -7.05 -4.00
C THR A 242 7.56 -6.50 -3.67
N LEU A 243 7.88 -6.42 -2.38
CA LEU A 243 9.14 -5.86 -1.90
C LEU A 243 10.33 -6.75 -2.25
N VAL A 244 10.18 -8.07 -2.12
CA VAL A 244 11.20 -9.05 -2.51
C VAL A 244 11.41 -9.03 -4.02
N VAL A 245 10.33 -9.15 -4.81
CA VAL A 245 10.41 -9.09 -6.28
C VAL A 245 10.98 -7.75 -6.74
N GLY A 246 10.56 -6.65 -6.11
CA GLY A 246 11.08 -5.32 -6.42
C GLY A 246 12.57 -5.17 -6.12
N ALA A 247 13.07 -5.74 -5.01
CA ALA A 247 14.49 -5.73 -4.69
C ALA A 247 15.31 -6.55 -5.69
N VAL A 248 14.79 -7.69 -6.14
CA VAL A 248 15.45 -8.51 -7.18
C VAL A 248 15.43 -7.80 -8.54
N TYR A 249 14.31 -7.18 -8.89
CA TYR A 249 14.08 -6.59 -10.20
C TYR A 249 14.73 -5.20 -10.38
N LEU A 250 14.61 -4.31 -9.39
CA LEU A 250 15.17 -2.95 -9.45
C LEU A 250 16.55 -2.83 -8.80
N GLY A 251 16.84 -3.67 -7.79
CA GLY A 251 18.00 -3.47 -6.92
C GLY A 251 17.77 -2.34 -5.91
N GLY A 252 18.72 -1.41 -5.80
CA GLY A 252 18.66 -0.29 -4.82
C GLY A 252 17.41 0.59 -4.91
N PRO A 253 17.00 1.04 -6.12
CA PRO A 253 15.88 1.96 -6.32
C PRO A 253 14.54 1.50 -5.77
N VAL A 254 14.35 0.21 -5.45
CA VAL A 254 13.13 -0.25 -4.77
C VAL A 254 12.90 0.46 -3.43
N VAL A 255 13.98 0.86 -2.74
CA VAL A 255 13.93 1.49 -1.42
C VAL A 255 13.28 2.88 -1.50
N PRO A 256 13.78 3.83 -2.30
CA PRO A 256 13.10 5.10 -2.50
C PRO A 256 11.78 4.97 -3.26
N THR A 257 11.63 4.00 -4.17
CA THR A 257 10.39 3.84 -4.96
C THR A 257 9.20 3.43 -4.09
N LEU A 258 9.39 2.46 -3.19
CA LEU A 258 8.33 1.87 -2.36
C LEU A 258 8.39 2.34 -0.91
N THR A 259 8.94 3.52 -0.64
CA THR A 259 9.06 4.08 0.72
C THR A 259 7.79 4.02 1.57
N PRO A 260 6.58 4.34 1.05
CA PRO A 260 5.35 4.22 1.83
C PRO A 260 5.08 2.80 2.33
N VAL A 261 5.46 1.79 1.55
CA VAL A 261 5.24 0.38 1.82
C VAL A 261 6.22 -0.11 2.88
N TRP A 262 7.49 0.26 2.76
CA TRP A 262 8.52 -0.01 3.76
C TRP A 262 8.14 0.59 5.12
N ALA A 263 7.65 1.83 5.13
CA ALA A 263 7.19 2.50 6.35
C ALA A 263 5.99 1.80 6.99
N ALA A 264 5.03 1.35 6.19
CA ALA A 264 3.86 0.62 6.68
C ALA A 264 4.25 -0.70 7.37
N ILE A 265 5.11 -1.51 6.72
CA ILE A 265 5.55 -2.80 7.30
C ILE A 265 6.39 -2.58 8.56
N ALA A 266 7.31 -1.62 8.54
CA ALA A 266 8.10 -1.27 9.72
C ALA A 266 7.20 -0.88 10.90
N ALA A 267 6.19 -0.05 10.66
CA ALA A 267 5.27 0.41 11.69
C ALA A 267 4.43 -0.72 12.29
N VAL A 268 3.93 -1.64 11.46
CA VAL A 268 3.17 -2.82 11.92
C VAL A 268 4.02 -3.69 12.84
N THR A 269 5.26 -3.97 12.45
CA THR A 269 6.16 -4.79 13.27
C THR A 269 6.53 -4.08 14.57
N VAL A 270 6.86 -2.78 14.53
CA VAL A 270 7.16 -1.99 15.75
C VAL A 270 5.99 -2.03 16.72
N MET A 271 4.76 -1.80 16.24
CA MET A 271 3.57 -1.83 17.09
C MET A 271 3.27 -3.21 17.65
N HIS A 272 3.47 -4.26 16.86
CA HIS A 272 3.32 -5.63 17.33
C HIS A 272 4.23 -5.91 18.53
N TYR A 273 5.51 -5.56 18.45
CA TYR A 273 6.47 -5.76 19.54
C TYR A 273 6.22 -4.86 20.73
N TYR A 274 5.84 -3.60 20.50
CA TYR A 274 5.46 -2.67 21.56
C TYR A 274 4.31 -3.24 22.40
N ARG A 275 3.28 -3.81 21.76
CA ARG A 275 2.15 -4.45 22.45
C ARG A 275 2.57 -5.71 23.22
N LEU A 276 3.35 -6.59 22.61
CA LEU A 276 3.89 -7.77 23.31
C LEU A 276 4.67 -7.38 24.56
N TRP A 277 5.44 -6.31 24.48
CA TRP A 277 6.19 -5.78 25.62
C TRP A 277 5.28 -5.16 26.68
N GLN A 278 4.22 -4.45 26.28
CA GLN A 278 3.21 -3.94 27.22
C GLN A 278 2.48 -5.08 27.93
N GLU A 279 2.02 -6.09 27.20
CA GLU A 279 1.34 -7.27 27.74
C GLU A 279 2.22 -8.00 28.78
N ARG A 280 3.53 -8.15 28.51
CA ARG A 280 4.49 -8.71 29.48
C ARG A 280 4.67 -7.84 30.72
N ARG A 281 4.53 -6.52 30.60
CA ARG A 281 4.64 -5.59 31.74
C ARG A 281 3.37 -5.50 32.57
N THR A 282 2.21 -5.66 31.95
CA THR A 282 0.91 -5.61 32.63
C THR A 282 0.42 -6.99 33.12
N GLY A 283 1.11 -8.07 32.75
CA GLY A 283 0.69 -9.47 32.92
C GLY A 283 1.60 -10.33 33.80
N SER A 284 2.06 -9.79 34.93
CA SER A 284 2.05 -10.56 36.17
C SER A 284 0.72 -10.28 36.88
N GLY A 285 -0.25 -11.18 36.69
CA GLY A 285 -1.60 -11.12 37.24
C GLY A 285 -2.45 -12.23 36.65
#